data_AF-A0A2S9RSX4-F1
#
_entry.id   AF-A0A2S9RSX4-F1
#
_cell.length_a   1.000
_cell.length_b   1.000
_cell.length_c   1.000
_cell.angle_alpha   90.00
_cell.angle_beta   90.00
_cell.angle_gamma   90.00
#
_symmetry.space_group_name_H-M   'P 1'
#
loop_
_entity.id
_entity.type
_entity.pdbx_description
1 polymer ?
#
loop_
_entity_poly.entity_id
_entity_poly.type
_entity_poly.pdbx_seq_one_letter_code
_entity_poly.pdbx_strand_id
1 'polypeptide(L)'
;MAASFSVTRRFFDDKNYPRGFSRHGDYTIKESQVLEQYGQAFKALDLGEREPATKEEKDFVAFCRGERAAETFFEKTWNKYRSRINTKKRVYTLSGDVSEAASGGDDYSGE
;
A
#
# COMPACT_ATOMS: atom_id res chain seq x y z
N MET A 1 7.72 9.42 -25.26
CA MET A 1 6.57 9.03 -24.41
C MET A 1 6.87 7.65 -23.88
N ALA A 2 7.11 7.50 -22.57
CA ALA A 2 7.41 6.20 -21.97
C ALA A 2 6.12 5.37 -21.89
N ALA A 3 5.93 4.48 -22.87
CA ALA A 3 4.78 3.58 -22.96
C ALA A 3 4.92 2.32 -22.07
N SER A 4 6.00 2.22 -21.28
CA SER A 4 6.39 1.07 -20.47
C SER A 4 5.27 0.59 -19.54
N PHE A 5 4.54 1.51 -18.92
CA PHE A 5 3.48 1.18 -17.96
C PHE A 5 2.06 1.32 -18.50
N SER A 6 1.89 1.56 -19.80
CA SER A 6 0.56 1.82 -20.38
C SER A 6 -0.43 0.68 -20.10
N VAL A 7 -1.63 1.07 -19.68
CA VAL A 7 -2.72 0.14 -19.34
C VAL A 7 -3.97 0.52 -20.11
N THR A 8 -4.76 -0.50 -20.45
CA THR A 8 -6.01 -0.33 -21.21
C THR A 8 -7.14 0.24 -20.36
N ARG A 9 -7.05 0.14 -19.03
CA ARG A 9 -8.03 0.67 -18.09
C ARG A 9 -7.36 1.57 -17.06
N ARG A 10 -8.07 2.64 -16.70
CA ARG A 10 -7.66 3.54 -15.63
C ARG A 10 -7.90 2.87 -14.28
N PHE A 11 -6.98 3.08 -13.37
CA PHE A 11 -7.07 2.59 -12.00
C PHE A 11 -7.92 3.53 -11.15
N PHE A 12 -9.03 3.00 -10.64
CA PHE A 12 -9.89 3.70 -9.70
C PHE A 12 -10.00 2.88 -8.42
N ASP A 13 -9.51 3.45 -7.33
CA ASP A 13 -9.63 2.83 -6.01
C ASP A 13 -10.80 3.42 -5.24
N ASP A 14 -12.02 3.11 -5.69
CA ASP A 14 -13.26 3.66 -5.12
C ASP A 14 -13.41 3.34 -3.62
N LYS A 15 -12.83 2.22 -3.17
CA LYS A 15 -12.81 1.79 -1.76
C LYS A 15 -12.04 2.76 -0.86
N ASN A 16 -10.91 3.30 -1.32
CA ASN A 16 -10.12 4.23 -0.54
C ASN A 16 -10.34 5.69 -0.91
N TYR A 17 -10.70 5.93 -2.17
CA TYR A 17 -10.88 7.23 -2.80
C TYR A 17 -12.17 7.22 -3.64
N PRO A 18 -13.35 7.24 -3.01
CA PRO A 18 -14.65 7.19 -3.70
C PRO A 18 -14.92 8.44 -4.57
N ARG A 19 -14.12 9.50 -4.37
CA ARG A 19 -14.17 10.74 -5.16
C ARG A 19 -12.98 10.87 -6.12
N GLY A 20 -12.11 9.86 -6.20
CA GLY A 20 -10.87 9.86 -6.98
C GLY A 20 -9.69 10.56 -6.29
N PHE A 21 -8.48 10.24 -6.73
CA PHE A 21 -7.22 10.76 -6.18
C PHE A 21 -7.13 12.29 -6.28
N SER A 22 -7.60 12.85 -7.40
CA SER A 22 -7.57 14.29 -7.69
C SER A 22 -8.41 15.15 -6.72
N ARG A 23 -9.45 14.58 -6.07
CA ARG A 23 -10.34 15.34 -5.15
C ARG A 23 -9.97 15.19 -3.68
N HIS A 24 -9.05 14.29 -3.34
CA HIS A 24 -8.68 14.02 -1.95
C HIS A 24 -7.58 14.97 -1.43
N GLY A 25 -6.85 15.64 -2.32
CA GLY A 25 -5.81 16.63 -1.96
C GLY A 25 -4.52 16.03 -1.40
N ASP A 26 -4.44 14.71 -1.20
CA ASP A 26 -3.24 13.99 -0.74
C ASP A 26 -2.15 13.84 -1.81
N TYR A 27 -2.56 13.96 -3.06
CA TYR A 27 -1.71 13.79 -4.23
C TYR A 27 -1.76 15.05 -5.07
N THR A 28 -0.63 15.41 -5.65
CA THR A 28 -0.58 16.42 -6.70
C THR A 28 -1.34 15.92 -7.94
N ILE A 29 -1.68 16.84 -8.83
CA ILE A 29 -2.37 16.53 -10.09
C ILE A 29 -1.58 15.50 -10.91
N LYS A 30 -0.25 15.63 -10.95
CA LYS A 30 0.64 14.68 -11.64
C LYS A 30 0.63 13.29 -11.00
N GLU A 31 0.72 13.22 -9.68
CA GLU A 31 0.66 11.95 -8.93
C GLU A 31 -0.68 11.24 -9.15
N SER A 32 -1.78 12.01 -9.09
CA SER A 32 -3.14 11.49 -9.33
C SER A 32 -3.25 10.90 -10.74
N GLN A 33 -2.81 11.64 -11.77
CA GLN A 33 -2.79 11.13 -13.13
C GLN A 33 -1.93 9.88 -13.29
N VAL A 34 -0.77 9.81 -12.62
CA VAL A 34 0.10 8.63 -12.64
C VAL A 34 -0.59 7.42 -11.99
N LEU A 35 -1.24 7.59 -10.84
CA LEU A 35 -1.99 6.51 -10.21
C LEU A 35 -3.18 6.08 -11.06
N GLU A 36 -3.92 7.02 -11.64
CA GLU A 36 -5.07 6.72 -12.49
C GLU A 36 -4.64 6.05 -13.80
N GLN A 37 -3.49 6.42 -14.38
CA GLN A 37 -3.02 5.88 -15.66
C GLN A 37 -2.24 4.57 -15.50
N TYR A 38 -1.40 4.46 -14.47
CA TYR A 38 -0.44 3.37 -14.29
C TYR A 38 -0.67 2.53 -13.04
N GLY A 39 -1.60 2.92 -12.15
CA GLY A 39 -1.86 2.21 -10.90
C GLY A 39 -2.27 0.75 -11.07
N GLN A 40 -2.93 0.42 -12.19
CA GLN A 40 -3.26 -0.97 -12.51
C GLN A 40 -2.00 -1.77 -12.89
N ALA A 41 -1.08 -1.19 -13.66
CA ALA A 41 0.21 -1.83 -13.96
C ALA A 41 1.03 -2.02 -12.68
N PHE A 42 1.12 -0.99 -11.83
CA PHE A 42 1.81 -1.09 -10.55
C PHE A 42 1.25 -2.20 -9.68
N LYS A 43 -0.08 -2.30 -9.56
CA LYS A 43 -0.73 -3.37 -8.83
C LYS A 43 -0.44 -4.75 -9.41
N ALA A 44 -0.50 -4.90 -10.73
CA ALA A 44 -0.22 -6.17 -11.40
C ALA A 44 1.26 -6.59 -11.27
N LEU A 45 2.19 -5.62 -11.31
CA LEU A 45 3.62 -5.85 -11.08
C LEU A 45 3.90 -6.19 -9.61
N ASP A 46 3.24 -5.52 -8.67
CA ASP A 46 3.32 -5.77 -7.21
C ASP A 46 2.79 -7.16 -6.85
N LEU A 47 1.71 -7.61 -7.50
CA LEU A 47 1.14 -8.96 -7.38
C LEU A 47 1.92 -10.04 -8.17
N GLY A 48 2.82 -9.65 -9.07
CA GLY A 48 3.51 -10.56 -9.98
C GLY A 48 2.62 -11.15 -11.09
N GLU A 49 1.42 -10.59 -11.32
CA GLU A 49 0.56 -10.97 -12.45
C GLU A 49 1.12 -10.51 -13.80
N ARG A 50 1.94 -9.46 -13.80
CA ARG A 50 2.60 -8.92 -14.99
C ARG A 50 4.12 -9.09 -14.87
N GLU A 51 4.75 -9.60 -15.91
CA GLU A 51 6.22 -9.66 -15.98
C GLU A 51 6.80 -8.29 -16.39
N PRO A 52 7.85 -7.81 -15.69
CA PRO A 52 8.46 -6.54 -15.99
C PRO A 52 9.25 -6.63 -17.31
N ALA A 53 8.75 -5.96 -18.35
CA ALA A 53 9.38 -5.98 -19.66
C ALA A 53 10.52 -4.94 -19.75
N THR A 54 10.31 -3.77 -19.16
CA THR A 54 11.26 -2.64 -19.26
C THR A 54 12.16 -2.51 -18.03
N LYS A 55 13.28 -1.78 -18.18
CA LYS A 55 14.22 -1.55 -17.09
C LYS A 55 13.55 -0.86 -15.89
N GLU A 56 12.65 0.09 -16.15
CA GLU A 56 11.86 0.78 -15.13
C GLU A 56 10.91 -0.17 -14.40
N GLU A 57 10.24 -1.09 -15.10
CA GLU A 57 9.38 -2.10 -14.47
C GLU A 57 10.20 -3.08 -13.61
N LYS A 58 11.39 -3.49 -14.07
CA LYS A 58 12.28 -4.37 -13.29
C LYS A 58 12.73 -3.70 -12.00
N ASP A 59 13.06 -2.42 -12.09
CA ASP A 59 13.40 -1.58 -10.94
C ASP A 59 12.23 -1.49 -9.97
N PHE A 60 11.02 -1.25 -10.49
CA PHE A 60 9.80 -1.19 -9.70
C PHE A 60 9.50 -2.50 -8.96
N VAL A 61 9.73 -3.65 -9.60
CA VAL A 61 9.57 -4.97 -8.96
C VAL A 61 10.62 -5.16 -7.86
N ALA A 62 11.87 -4.75 -8.08
CA ALA A 62 12.91 -4.79 -7.04
C ALA A 62 12.57 -3.87 -5.86
N PHE A 63 12.04 -2.67 -6.13
CA PHE A 63 11.50 -1.77 -5.13
C PHE A 63 10.34 -2.40 -4.34
N CYS A 64 9.40 -3.06 -5.04
CA CYS A 64 8.27 -3.75 -4.42
C CYS A 64 8.72 -4.88 -3.48
N ARG A 65 9.80 -5.60 -3.83
CA ARG A 65 10.44 -6.62 -3.00
C ARG A 65 11.22 -6.04 -1.80
N GLY A 66 11.46 -4.73 -1.78
CA GLY A 66 12.25 -4.05 -0.76
C GLY A 66 13.77 -4.13 -0.99
N GLU A 67 14.21 -4.56 -2.18
CA GLU A 67 15.63 -4.60 -2.55
C GLU A 67 16.18 -3.20 -2.92
N ARG A 68 15.30 -2.26 -3.27
CA ARG A 68 15.65 -0.86 -3.59
C ARG A 68 14.68 0.12 -2.95
N ALA A 69 15.14 1.35 -2.67
CA ALA A 69 14.30 2.46 -2.21
C ALA A 69 13.58 3.16 -3.38
N ALA A 70 12.45 3.82 -3.12
CA ALA A 70 11.72 4.56 -4.14
C ALA A 70 12.53 5.77 -4.65
N GLU A 71 13.14 5.67 -5.81
CA GLU A 71 13.96 6.75 -6.40
C GLU A 71 13.15 7.56 -7.40
N THR A 72 12.40 6.88 -8.26
CA THR A 72 11.60 7.49 -9.32
C THR A 72 10.29 8.07 -8.79
N PHE A 73 9.72 8.99 -9.57
CA PHE A 73 8.41 9.57 -9.26
C PHE A 73 7.33 8.49 -9.12
N PHE A 74 7.33 7.49 -10.00
CA PHE A 74 6.37 6.39 -9.99
C PHE A 74 6.41 5.57 -8.70
N GLU A 75 7.60 5.16 -8.27
CA GLU A 75 7.81 4.38 -7.05
C GLU A 75 7.39 5.18 -5.81
N LYS A 76 7.75 6.47 -5.75
CA LYS A 76 7.36 7.34 -4.62
C LYS A 76 5.85 7.50 -4.53
N THR A 77 5.18 7.69 -5.66
CA THR A 77 3.72 7.80 -5.72
C THR A 77 3.06 6.47 -5.30
N TRP A 78 3.55 5.34 -5.80
CA TRP A 78 3.03 4.02 -5.41
C TRP A 78 3.28 3.71 -3.94
N ASN A 79 4.46 4.03 -3.40
CA ASN A 79 4.78 3.87 -1.98
C ASN A 79 3.82 4.67 -1.10
N LYS A 80 3.60 5.95 -1.44
CA LYS A 80 2.63 6.80 -0.74
C LYS A 80 1.24 6.18 -0.78
N TYR A 81 0.79 5.74 -1.95
CA TYR A 81 -0.50 5.07 -2.12
C TYR A 81 -0.60 3.79 -1.27
N ARG A 82 0.38 2.89 -1.35
CA ARG A 82 0.48 1.66 -0.54
C ARG A 82 0.41 1.97 0.95
N SER A 83 1.17 2.95 1.42
CA SER A 83 1.17 3.38 2.82
C SER A 83 -0.19 3.92 3.26
N ARG A 84 -0.88 4.69 2.42
CA ARG A 84 -2.23 5.23 2.69
C ARG A 84 -3.30 4.14 2.73
N ILE A 85 -3.30 3.19 1.79
CA ILE A 85 -4.27 2.08 1.78
C ILE A 85 -3.98 1.05 2.87
N ASN A 86 -2.70 0.81 3.21
CA ASN A 86 -2.29 -0.17 4.22
C ASN A 86 -2.43 0.39 5.65
N THR A 87 -2.32 1.72 5.82
CA THR A 87 -2.60 2.42 7.10
C THR A 87 -3.99 2.11 7.66
N LYS A 88 -4.96 1.71 6.83
CA LYS A 88 -6.31 1.36 7.28
C LYS A 88 -6.42 0.04 8.05
N LYS A 89 -5.35 -0.75 8.23
CA LYS A 89 -5.34 -1.88 9.17
C LYS A 89 -3.99 -2.05 9.88
N ARG A 90 -3.71 -1.17 10.84
CA ARG A 90 -3.04 -1.64 12.07
C ARG A 90 -4.12 -2.33 12.91
N VAL A 91 -4.52 -3.53 12.50
CA VAL A 91 -5.24 -4.42 13.42
C VAL A 91 -4.23 -4.82 14.49
N TYR A 92 -4.28 -4.14 15.63
CA TYR A 92 -3.80 -4.68 16.89
C TYR A 92 -4.78 -5.79 17.29
N THR A 93 -4.73 -6.95 16.64
CA THR A 93 -5.28 -8.14 17.28
C THR A 93 -4.32 -8.50 18.40
N LEU A 94 -4.62 -7.97 19.60
CA LEU A 94 -4.16 -8.54 20.86
C LEU A 94 -4.67 -9.99 20.91
N SER A 95 -3.88 -10.92 20.40
CA SER A 95 -4.09 -12.34 20.60
C SER A 95 -2.71 -12.98 20.65
N GLY A 96 -2.20 -13.03 21.87
CA GLY A 96 -1.00 -13.73 22.28
C GLY A 96 -1.18 -14.09 23.75
N ASP A 97 -2.00 -15.12 23.97
CA ASP A 97 -1.97 -16.09 25.07
C ASP A 97 -1.53 -15.60 26.47
N VAL A 98 -2.48 -15.51 27.40
CA VAL A 98 -2.24 -15.94 28.78
C VAL A 98 -3.34 -16.95 29.09
N SER A 99 -3.09 -18.18 28.66
CA SER A 99 -3.75 -19.35 29.24
C SER A 99 -3.22 -19.56 30.65
N GLU A 100 -4.14 -19.89 31.54
CA GLU A 100 -4.04 -20.12 32.98
C GLU A 100 -2.74 -20.75 33.49
N ALA A 101 -2.20 -20.23 34.61
CA ALA A 101 -2.14 -20.95 35.89
C ALA A 101 -1.28 -20.23 36.95
N ALA A 102 -1.81 -20.26 38.18
CA ALA A 102 -1.12 -20.24 39.47
C ALA A 102 -0.69 -18.90 40.11
N SER A 103 -1.49 -18.47 41.10
CA SER A 103 -1.14 -18.53 42.55
C SER A 103 -1.33 -17.22 43.34
N GLY A 104 -2.03 -17.34 44.47
CA GLY A 104 -2.14 -16.36 45.59
C GLY A 104 -3.32 -15.41 45.43
N GLY A 105 -4.36 -15.40 46.29
CA GLY A 105 -4.27 -15.02 47.71
C GLY A 105 -3.89 -13.53 47.78
N ASP A 106 -4.69 -12.57 48.24
CA ASP A 106 -5.51 -12.46 49.44
C ASP A 106 -6.50 -11.27 49.20
N ASP A 107 -7.79 -11.38 49.51
CA ASP A 107 -8.44 -10.84 50.74
C ASP A 107 -8.09 -9.38 51.10
N TYR A 108 -9.02 -8.43 50.90
CA TYR A 108 -9.45 -7.52 51.98
C TYR A 108 -10.70 -6.70 51.58
N SER A 109 -11.67 -6.68 52.50
CA SER A 109 -12.96 -5.97 52.44
C SER A 109 -12.86 -4.47 52.74
N GLY A 110 -13.86 -3.72 52.23
CA GLY A 110 -14.66 -2.75 53.00
C GLY A 110 -14.03 -1.39 53.36
N GLU A 111 -14.62 -0.32 52.85
CA GLU A 111 -15.42 0.68 53.60
C GLU A 111 -16.28 1.50 52.64
#